data_AF-A0A497Y6R5-F1
#
_entry.id   AF-A0A497Y6R5-F1
#
_cell.length_a   1.000
_cell.length_b   1.000
_cell.length_c   1.000
_cell.angle_alpha   90.00
_cell.angle_beta   90.00
_cell.angle_gamma   90.00
#
_symmetry.space_group_name_H-M   'P 1'
#
loop_
_entity.id
_entity.type
_entity.pdbx_description
1 polymer ?
#
loop_
_entity_poly.entity_id
_entity_poly.type
_entity_poly.pdbx_seq_one_letter_code
_entity_poly.pdbx_strand_id
1 'polypeptide(L)'
;MNTKKIFYNDYDKLSGESFLDIDQILDLFKSLNWQKSTFLYFDINETETFQIFYQEEALYLIEIANDSEDMVYLQKFADGEQAQSLIQYYFEHQVVSTDGFYAVPIETKTLSDVIRETN
;
A
#
# COMPACT_ATOMS: atom_id res chain seq x y z
N MET A 1 -1.04 -16.27 -15.52
CA MET A 1 -0.61 -15.66 -14.24
C MET A 1 -1.20 -14.26 -14.20
N ASN A 2 -1.86 -13.91 -13.10
CA ASN A 2 -2.35 -12.55 -12.89
C ASN A 2 -1.18 -11.72 -12.35
N THR A 3 -0.75 -10.69 -13.07
CA THR A 3 0.34 -9.80 -12.65
C THR A 3 -0.20 -8.40 -12.48
N LYS A 4 0.21 -7.70 -11.41
CA LYS A 4 -0.12 -6.29 -11.20
C LYS A 4 1.13 -5.43 -11.31
N LYS A 5 0.94 -4.17 -11.69
CA LYS A 5 1.97 -3.14 -11.66
C LYS A 5 2.13 -2.68 -10.21
N ILE A 6 3.33 -2.85 -9.67
CA ILE A 6 3.68 -2.55 -8.28
C ILE A 6 4.68 -1.42 -8.28
N PHE A 7 4.43 -0.41 -7.46
CA PHE A 7 5.35 0.67 -7.19
C PHE A 7 5.88 0.54 -5.76
N TYR A 8 7.17 0.80 -5.57
CA TYR A 8 7.79 0.62 -4.27
C TYR A 8 9.01 1.53 -4.10
N ASN A 9 9.36 1.76 -2.83
CA ASN A 9 10.58 2.41 -2.40
C ASN A 9 11.15 1.68 -1.19
N ASP A 10 12.41 1.28 -1.28
CA ASP A 10 13.14 0.49 -0.29
C ASP A 10 14.02 1.32 0.66
N TYR A 11 13.72 2.63 0.79
CA TYR A 11 14.51 3.62 1.54
C TYR A 11 15.97 3.83 1.06
N ASP A 12 16.80 2.79 1.06
CA ASP A 12 18.24 2.86 0.82
C ASP A 12 18.67 2.64 -0.64
N LYS A 13 17.95 1.82 -1.43
CA LYS A 13 18.56 1.21 -2.65
C LYS A 13 17.65 1.01 -3.86
N LEU A 14 16.35 0.87 -3.69
CA LEU A 14 15.46 0.39 -4.74
C LEU A 14 14.14 1.17 -4.73
N SER A 15 14.02 2.16 -5.60
CA SER A 15 12.72 2.71 -5.99
C SER A 15 12.44 2.34 -7.43
N GLY A 16 11.19 1.99 -7.72
CA GLY A 16 10.85 1.58 -9.07
C GLY A 16 9.43 1.07 -9.24
N GLU A 17 9.19 0.60 -10.46
CA GLU A 17 7.96 -0.01 -10.91
C GLU A 17 8.29 -1.41 -11.42
N SER A 18 7.46 -2.40 -11.09
CA SER A 18 7.61 -3.77 -11.58
C SER A 18 6.26 -4.43 -11.81
N PHE A 19 6.18 -5.32 -12.81
CA PHE A 19 5.01 -6.17 -13.01
C PHE A 19 5.25 -7.50 -12.30
N LEU A 20 4.54 -7.74 -11.21
CA LEU A 20 4.76 -8.88 -10.32
C LEU A 20 3.51 -9.75 -10.21
N ASP A 21 3.69 -11.06 -10.09
CA ASP A 21 2.66 -11.97 -9.60
C ASP A 21 2.56 -11.95 -8.06
N ILE A 22 1.62 -12.71 -7.50
CA ILE A 22 1.36 -12.73 -6.06
C ILE A 22 2.54 -13.24 -5.23
N ASP A 23 3.25 -14.26 -5.69
CA ASP A 23 4.39 -14.81 -4.94
C ASP A 23 5.53 -13.79 -4.95
N GLN A 24 5.76 -13.14 -6.09
CA GLN A 24 6.79 -12.12 -6.26
C GLN A 24 6.53 -10.86 -5.43
N ILE A 25 5.28 -10.38 -5.32
CA ILE A 25 4.98 -9.20 -4.48
C ILE A 25 5.12 -9.52 -2.98
N LEU A 26 4.77 -10.74 -2.56
CA LEU A 26 4.96 -11.17 -1.17
C LEU A 26 6.45 -11.32 -0.82
N ASP A 27 7.24 -11.83 -1.76
CA ASP A 27 8.70 -11.88 -1.62
C ASP A 27 9.31 -10.48 -1.62
N LEU A 28 8.84 -9.58 -2.49
CA LEU A 28 9.23 -8.18 -2.48
C LEU A 28 8.95 -7.55 -1.12
N PHE A 29 7.72 -7.66 -0.61
CA PHE A 29 7.32 -7.13 0.70
C PHE A 29 8.24 -7.60 1.83
N LYS A 30 8.64 -8.88 1.85
CA LYS A 30 9.57 -9.41 2.85
C LYS A 30 11.01 -8.93 2.69
N SER A 31 11.40 -8.63 1.45
CA SER A 31 12.76 -8.21 1.11
C SER A 31 13.01 -6.71 1.31
N LEU A 32 11.94 -5.90 1.35
CA LEU A 32 12.04 -4.47 1.59
C LEU A 32 12.60 -4.18 2.99
N ASN A 33 13.60 -3.32 3.03
CA ASN A 33 14.14 -2.66 4.21
C ASN A 33 13.13 -1.61 4.70
N TRP A 34 12.12 -2.08 5.41
CA TRP A 34 11.08 -1.24 5.99
C TRP A 34 11.62 -0.26 7.03
N GLN A 35 11.63 1.01 6.63
CA GLN A 35 12.00 2.17 7.44
C GLN A 35 11.05 3.32 7.11
N LYS A 36 11.13 4.41 7.87
CA LYS A 36 10.36 5.61 7.55
C LYS A 36 10.63 5.97 6.09
N SER A 37 9.56 6.25 5.32
CA SER A 37 9.59 6.52 3.88
C SER A 37 9.65 5.31 2.95
N THR A 38 9.77 4.09 3.47
CA THR A 38 9.54 2.87 2.69
C THR A 38 8.05 2.73 2.40
N PHE A 39 7.71 2.47 1.14
CA PHE A 39 6.33 2.24 0.72
C PHE A 39 6.24 1.16 -0.37
N LEU A 40 5.03 0.62 -0.51
CA LEU A 40 4.63 -0.24 -1.61
C LEU A 40 3.16 0.05 -1.95
N TYR A 41 2.82 0.17 -3.23
CA TYR A 41 1.42 0.31 -3.65
C TYR A 41 1.11 -0.36 -4.99
N PHE A 42 -0.17 -0.65 -5.21
CA PHE A 42 -0.72 -1.15 -6.46
C PHE A 42 -2.21 -0.90 -6.58
N ASP A 43 -2.72 -0.91 -7.81
CA ASP A 43 -4.13 -0.69 -8.10
C ASP A 43 -4.97 -1.92 -7.72
N ILE A 44 -6.01 -1.74 -6.93
CA ILE A 44 -7.03 -2.76 -6.65
C ILE A 44 -7.87 -2.97 -7.91
N ASN A 45 -8.35 -1.87 -8.48
CA ASN A 45 -9.13 -1.77 -9.72
C ASN A 45 -8.89 -0.41 -10.41
N GLU A 46 -9.76 0.00 -11.34
CA GLU A 46 -9.60 1.23 -12.13
C GLU A 46 -9.69 2.53 -11.32
N THR A 47 -10.22 2.48 -10.09
CA THR A 47 -10.48 3.66 -9.27
C THR A 47 -9.73 3.64 -7.94
N GLU A 48 -9.46 2.45 -7.40
CA GLU A 48 -8.91 2.31 -6.05
C GLU A 48 -7.49 1.75 -6.04
N THR A 49 -6.65 2.36 -5.19
CA THR A 49 -5.26 1.99 -4.96
C THR A 49 -5.07 1.47 -3.55
N PHE A 50 -4.33 0.37 -3.41
CA PHE A 50 -3.87 -0.18 -2.14
C PHE A 50 -2.45 0.30 -1.85
N GLN A 51 -2.22 0.86 -0.66
CA GLN A 51 -0.94 1.46 -0.28
C GLN A 51 -0.48 0.95 1.09
N ILE A 52 0.83 0.71 1.21
CA ILE A 52 1.49 0.31 2.45
C ILE A 52 2.64 1.27 2.73
N PHE A 53 2.67 1.80 3.95
CA PHE A 53 3.76 2.62 4.46
C PHE A 53 4.29 2.04 5.76
N TYR A 54 5.59 2.18 5.99
CA TYR A 54 6.16 1.91 7.30
C TYR A 54 5.77 2.99 8.32
N GLN A 55 5.44 2.58 9.54
CA GLN A 55 5.24 3.46 10.68
C GLN A 55 6.42 3.37 11.65
N GLU A 56 6.43 2.35 12.51
CA GLU A 56 7.44 2.10 13.53
C GLU A 56 7.38 0.63 13.96
N GLU A 57 8.50 0.07 14.43
CA GLU A 57 8.54 -1.27 15.07
C GLU A 57 7.83 -2.41 14.27
N ALA A 58 7.94 -2.41 12.94
CA ALA A 58 7.26 -3.35 12.04
C ALA A 58 5.72 -3.27 12.07
N LEU A 59 5.19 -2.12 12.49
CA LEU A 59 3.84 -1.67 12.25
C LEU A 59 3.77 -0.96 10.89
N TYR A 60 2.76 -1.31 10.12
CA TYR A 60 2.49 -0.75 8.80
C TYR A 60 1.20 0.06 8.83
N LEU A 61 1.20 1.20 8.14
CA LEU A 61 0.00 1.93 7.80
C LEU A 61 -0.46 1.48 6.42
N ILE A 62 -1.67 0.94 6.35
CA ILE A 62 -2.33 0.52 5.12
C ILE A 62 -3.38 1.56 4.79
N GLU A 63 -3.37 2.05 3.55
CA GLU A 63 -4.30 3.07 3.07
C GLU A 63 -4.96 2.60 1.77
N ILE A 64 -6.25 2.91 1.63
CA ILE A 64 -6.96 2.82 0.37
C ILE A 64 -7.24 4.24 -0.11
N ALA A 65 -6.73 4.54 -1.31
CA ALA A 65 -6.91 5.82 -1.95
C ALA A 65 -7.75 5.67 -3.21
N ASN A 66 -8.51 6.71 -3.54
CA ASN A 66 -9.18 6.85 -4.83
C ASN A 66 -8.25 7.64 -5.76
N ASP A 67 -7.71 7.00 -6.80
CA ASP A 67 -6.78 7.63 -7.75
C ASP A 67 -7.47 8.72 -8.58
N SER A 68 -8.78 8.61 -8.81
CA SER A 68 -9.54 9.66 -9.51
C SER A 68 -9.67 10.96 -8.73
N GLU A 69 -9.39 10.91 -7.41
CA GLU A 69 -9.52 12.05 -6.52
C GLU A 69 -8.23 12.36 -5.71
N ASP A 70 -7.18 11.55 -5.84
CA ASP A 70 -5.97 11.58 -4.99
C ASP A 70 -6.27 11.53 -3.47
N MET A 71 -7.42 10.97 -3.07
CA MET A 71 -7.94 11.02 -1.71
C MET A 71 -7.85 9.68 -0.99
N VAL A 72 -7.22 9.65 0.18
CA VAL A 72 -7.27 8.53 1.12
C VAL A 72 -8.61 8.56 1.84
N TYR A 73 -9.34 7.44 1.81
CA TYR A 73 -10.66 7.36 2.44
C TYR A 73 -10.82 6.18 3.40
N LEU A 74 -9.90 5.21 3.38
CA LEU A 74 -9.78 4.16 4.40
C LEU A 74 -8.33 4.02 4.83
N GLN A 75 -8.12 3.82 6.13
CA GLN A 75 -6.80 3.45 6.62
C GLN A 75 -6.88 2.39 7.74
N LYS A 76 -5.79 1.67 7.96
CA LYS A 76 -5.66 0.61 8.95
C LYS A 76 -4.21 0.47 9.38
N PHE A 77 -3.96 0.23 10.68
CA PHE A 77 -2.65 -0.26 11.13
C PHE A 77 -2.62 -1.78 11.09
N ALA A 78 -1.54 -2.35 10.59
CA ALA A 78 -1.36 -3.78 10.42
C ALA A 78 0.06 -4.20 10.85
N ASP A 79 0.18 -5.37 11.45
CA ASP A 79 1.47 -6.06 11.55
C ASP A 79 1.87 -6.70 10.21
N GLY A 80 3.05 -7.31 10.15
CA GLY A 80 3.56 -7.91 8.91
C GLY A 80 2.73 -9.09 8.37
N GLU A 81 2.07 -9.87 9.23
CA GLU A 81 1.21 -10.99 8.78
C GLU A 81 -0.12 -10.47 8.22
N GLN A 82 -0.69 -9.46 8.88
CA GLN A 82 -1.89 -8.77 8.42
C GLN A 82 -1.64 -8.04 7.10
N ALA A 83 -0.51 -7.34 6.96
CA ALA A 83 -0.13 -6.67 5.71
C ALA A 83 -0.02 -7.67 4.55
N GLN A 84 0.63 -8.81 4.73
CA GLN A 84 0.71 -9.87 3.72
C GLN A 84 -0.67 -10.44 3.36
N SER A 85 -1.53 -10.66 4.35
CA SER A 85 -2.91 -11.13 4.11
C SER A 85 -3.72 -10.13 3.30
N LEU A 86 -3.55 -8.82 3.57
CA LEU A 86 -4.21 -7.76 2.82
C LEU A 86 -3.66 -7.61 1.40
N ILE A 87 -2.34 -7.74 1.21
CA ILE A 87 -1.73 -7.82 -0.12
C ILE A 87 -2.39 -8.93 -0.92
N GLN A 88 -2.44 -10.15 -0.37
CA GLN A 88 -3.03 -11.29 -1.06
C GLN A 88 -4.51 -11.03 -1.39
N TYR A 89 -5.28 -10.54 -0.42
CA TYR A 89 -6.70 -10.24 -0.62
C TYR A 89 -6.92 -9.26 -1.78
N TYR A 90 -6.27 -8.10 -1.77
CA TYR A 90 -6.47 -7.04 -2.78
C TYR A 90 -5.76 -7.30 -4.11
N PHE A 91 -4.80 -8.22 -4.13
CA PHE A 91 -4.23 -8.72 -5.38
C PHE A 91 -5.23 -9.61 -6.13
N GLU A 92 -5.95 -10.46 -5.38
CA GLU A 92 -6.92 -11.42 -5.92
C GLU A 92 -8.33 -10.82 -6.14
N HIS A 93 -8.73 -9.85 -5.32
CA HIS A 93 -10.06 -9.25 -5.33
C HIS A 93 -10.00 -7.79 -5.78
N GLN A 94 -10.80 -7.45 -6.80
CA GLN A 94 -10.91 -6.10 -7.34
C GLN A 94 -11.97 -5.24 -6.62
N VAL A 95 -12.23 -5.54 -5.34
CA VAL A 95 -13.25 -4.86 -4.53
C VAL A 95 -12.66 -4.46 -3.18
N VAL A 96 -12.98 -3.24 -2.76
CA VAL A 96 -12.55 -2.71 -1.47
C VAL A 96 -13.40 -3.28 -0.34
N SER A 97 -12.75 -3.77 0.71
CA SER A 97 -13.41 -4.16 1.96
C SER A 97 -13.20 -3.08 3.01
N THR A 98 -14.26 -2.73 3.73
CA THR A 98 -14.19 -1.81 4.88
C THR A 98 -13.84 -2.52 6.18
N ASP A 99 -13.73 -3.85 6.18
CA ASP A 99 -13.59 -4.64 7.40
C ASP A 99 -12.27 -4.34 8.12
N GLY A 100 -12.38 -3.81 9.33
CA GLY A 100 -11.23 -3.45 10.16
C GLY A 100 -10.43 -2.24 9.67
N PHE A 101 -10.94 -1.50 8.68
CA PHE A 101 -10.48 -0.17 8.29
C PHE A 101 -11.29 0.91 9.01
N TYR A 102 -10.70 2.08 9.15
CA TYR A 102 -11.39 3.27 9.63
C TYR A 102 -11.42 4.32 8.52
N ALA A 103 -12.54 5.03 8.44
CA ALA A 103 -12.77 6.04 7.42
C ALA A 103 -11.90 7.27 7.67
N VAL A 104 -11.26 7.76 6.61
CA VAL A 104 -10.49 9.01 6.62
C VAL A 104 -11.39 10.12 6.07
N PRO A 105 -11.56 11.24 6.79
CA PRO A 105 -12.37 12.36 6.30
C PRO A 105 -11.76 12.95 5.02
N ILE A 106 -12.61 13.16 4.01
CA ILE A 106 -12.30 13.57 2.62
C ILE A 106 -11.37 14.80 2.52
N GLU A 107 -11.33 15.68 3.51
CA GLU A 107 -10.54 16.94 3.46
C GLU A 107 -9.20 16.87 4.21
N THR A 108 -8.75 15.70 4.65
CA THR A 108 -7.65 15.62 5.63
C THR A 108 -6.27 15.29 5.08
N LYS A 109 -6.13 14.47 4.03
CA LYS A 109 -4.83 14.11 3.43
C LYS A 109 -4.96 13.66 1.98
N THR A 110 -4.11 14.20 1.10
CA THR A 110 -3.93 13.68 -0.27
C THR A 110 -2.77 12.68 -0.32
N LEU A 111 -2.73 11.84 -1.37
CA LEU A 111 -1.58 10.98 -1.66
C LEU A 111 -0.26 11.78 -1.72
N SER A 112 -0.32 12.98 -2.30
CA SER A 112 0.81 13.90 -2.37
C SER A 112 1.26 14.42 -1.00
N ASP A 113 0.34 14.65 -0.07
CA ASP A 113 0.68 15.08 1.29
C ASP A 113 1.40 13.98 2.07
N VAL A 114 0.95 12.73 1.91
CA VAL A 114 1.62 11.56 2.53
C VAL A 114 3.03 11.39 1.99
N ILE A 115 3.21 11.47 0.66
CA ILE A 115 4.53 11.39 0.01
C ILE A 115 5.45 12.55 0.45
N ARG A 116 4.90 13.74 0.71
CA ARG A 116 5.69 14.91 1.17
C ARG A 116 6.05 14.84 2.66
N GLU A 117 5.20 14.25 3.51
CA GLU A 117 5.51 14.00 4.93
C GLU A 117 6.54 12.88 5.12
N THR A 118 6.70 12.04 4.10
CA THR A 118 7.69 10.95 4.06
C THR A 118 8.97 11.29 3.29
N ASN A 119 9.13 12.47 2.69
CA ASN A 119 10.43 12.93 2.15
C ASN A 119 11.09 13.98 3.07
#